data_AF-A0AB37S408-F1
#
_entry.id   AF-A0AB37S408-F1
#
_cell.length_a   1.000
_cell.length_b   1.000
_cell.length_c   1.000
_cell.angle_alpha   90.00
_cell.angle_beta   90.00
_cell.angle_gamma   90.00
#
_symmetry.space_group_name_H-M   'P 1'
#
loop_
_entity.id
_entity.type
_entity.pdbx_description
1 polymer ?
#
loop_
_entity_poly.entity_id
_entity_poly.type
_entity_poly.pdbx_seq_one_letter_code
_entity_poly.pdbx_strand_id
1 'polypeptide(L)'
;MTILVIAEHDNASIKAATLNTVAAAAKIGGDIHVLVAGHNAQGAADAAAKIAGVSKVLLADAPQLEAGLAENVEATALNIA
;
A
#
# COMPACT_ATOMS: atom_id res chain seq x y z
N MET A 1 -1.69 -17.37 5.34
CA MET A 1 -1.84 -16.14 6.15
C MET A 1 -1.35 -14.98 5.29
N THR A 2 -2.07 -13.87 5.28
CA THR A 2 -1.77 -12.71 4.43
C THR A 2 -1.32 -11.55 5.31
N ILE A 3 -0.27 -10.86 4.89
CA ILE A 3 0.25 -9.65 5.53
C ILE A 3 -0.20 -8.47 4.67
N LEU A 4 -0.92 -7.52 5.29
CA LEU A 4 -1.27 -6.27 4.64
C LEU A 4 -0.25 -5.19 5.01
N VAL A 5 0.44 -4.65 4.02
CA VAL A 5 1.32 -3.49 4.13
C VAL A 5 0.56 -2.27 3.61
N ILE A 6 0.36 -1.27 4.46
CA ILE A 6 -0.16 0.04 4.02
C ILE A 6 1.02 0.85 3.48
N ALA A 7 0.98 1.21 2.20
CA ALA A 7 2.07 1.91 1.55
C ALA A 7 2.07 3.40 1.86
N GLU A 8 3.25 3.93 2.16
CA GLU A 8 3.49 5.36 2.14
C GLU A 8 3.88 5.81 0.71
N HIS A 9 3.22 6.87 0.21
CA HIS A 9 3.43 7.40 -1.15
C HIS A 9 3.15 8.91 -1.24
N ASP A 10 3.40 9.48 -2.41
CA ASP A 10 3.03 10.86 -2.80
C ASP A 10 2.02 10.88 -3.97
N ASN A 11 1.33 9.76 -4.20
CA ASN A 11 0.41 9.46 -5.32
C ASN A 11 1.14 9.15 -6.65
N ALA A 12 2.40 9.55 -6.82
CA ALA A 12 3.17 9.21 -8.01
C ALA A 12 4.15 8.05 -7.76
N SER A 13 4.71 7.97 -6.56
CA SER A 13 5.82 7.10 -6.20
C SER A 13 5.66 6.50 -4.80
N ILE A 14 6.30 5.35 -4.57
CA ILE A 14 6.34 4.69 -3.26
C ILE A 14 7.55 5.20 -2.48
N LYS A 15 7.36 5.54 -1.20
CA LYS A 15 8.46 5.95 -0.32
C LYS A 15 9.27 4.75 0.18
N ALA A 16 10.54 5.01 0.49
CA ALA A 16 11.48 3.98 0.94
C ALA A 16 11.03 3.22 2.20
N ALA A 17 10.24 3.85 3.07
CA ALA A 17 9.67 3.20 4.26
C ALA A 17 8.87 1.94 3.89
N THR A 18 8.10 1.98 2.81
CA THR A 18 7.31 0.85 2.31
C THR A 18 8.20 -0.34 1.92
N LEU A 19 9.37 -0.08 1.31
CA LEU A 19 10.33 -1.14 0.93
C LEU A 19 10.87 -1.88 2.15
N ASN A 20 11.21 -1.13 3.20
CA ASN A 20 11.67 -1.69 4.47
C ASN A 20 10.59 -2.57 5.12
N THR A 21 9.34 -2.11 5.08
CA THR A 21 8.19 -2.84 5.62
C THR A 21 7.94 -4.13 4.85
N VAL A 22 8.02 -4.12 3.50
CA VAL A 22 7.89 -5.34 2.69
C VAL A 22 9.03 -6.32 2.98
N ALA A 23 10.27 -5.83 3.12
CA ALA A 23 11.40 -6.68 3.50
C ALA A 23 11.23 -7.33 4.89
N ALA A 24 10.60 -6.63 5.84
CA ALA A 24 10.25 -7.18 7.14
C ALA A 24 9.12 -8.22 7.02
N ALA A 25 8.07 -7.93 6.24
CA ALA A 25 6.97 -8.85 5.99
C ALA A 25 7.45 -10.17 5.33
N ALA A 26 8.41 -10.08 4.41
CA ALA A 26 9.02 -11.26 3.78
C ALA A 26 9.70 -12.19 4.79
N LYS A 27 10.27 -11.65 5.88
CA LYS A 27 10.88 -12.46 6.96
C LYS A 27 9.84 -13.13 7.85
N ILE A 28 8.66 -12.53 8.00
CA ILE A 28 7.53 -13.16 8.73
C ILE A 28 7.01 -14.37 7.96
N GLY A 29 7.00 -14.27 6.63
CA GLY A 29 6.49 -15.30 5.73
C GLY A 29 4.97 -15.20 5.54
N GLY A 30 4.50 -15.63 4.37
CA GLY A 30 3.11 -15.48 3.93
C GLY A 30 2.98 -14.56 2.70
N ASP A 31 1.75 -14.40 2.22
CA ASP A 31 1.48 -13.52 1.08
C ASP A 31 1.51 -12.06 1.50
N ILE A 32 2.23 -11.23 0.74
CA ILE A 32 2.34 -9.79 1.03
C ILE A 32 1.41 -9.04 0.09
N HIS A 33 0.36 -8.44 0.66
CA HIS A 33 -0.51 -7.53 -0.05
C HIS A 33 -0.13 -6.09 0.30
N VAL A 34 -0.16 -5.19 -0.67
CA VAL A 34 0.14 -3.77 -0.48
C VAL A 34 -1.09 -2.94 -0.78
N LEU A 35 -1.56 -2.13 0.17
CA LEU A 35 -2.60 -1.12 -0.02
C LEU A 35 -1.95 0.22 -0.40
N VAL A 36 -2.34 0.77 -1.55
CA VAL A 36 -2.07 2.15 -1.96
C VAL A 36 -3.40 2.90 -1.88
N ALA A 37 -3.50 3.85 -0.95
CA ALA A 37 -4.72 4.62 -0.68
C ALA A 37 -4.45 6.10 -0.94
N GLY A 38 -4.90 6.60 -2.09
CA GLY A 38 -4.53 7.92 -2.59
C GLY A 38 -5.51 8.47 -3.63
N HIS A 39 -5.11 9.53 -4.32
CA HIS A 39 -5.85 10.08 -5.45
C HIS A 39 -4.94 10.25 -6.67
N ASN A 40 -5.37 9.75 -7.83
CA ASN A 40 -4.53 9.61 -9.02
C ASN A 40 -3.25 8.81 -8.72
N ALA A 41 -3.40 7.74 -7.92
CA ALA A 41 -2.31 7.01 -7.29
C ALA A 41 -1.81 5.79 -8.09
N GLN A 42 -2.20 5.67 -9.37
CA GLN A 42 -1.81 4.56 -10.24
C GLN A 42 -0.29 4.41 -10.36
N GLY A 43 0.45 5.52 -10.45
CA GLY A 43 1.92 5.48 -10.52
C GLY A 43 2.54 4.82 -9.28
N ALA A 44 2.02 5.14 -8.10
CA ALA A 44 2.44 4.51 -6.86
C ALA A 44 2.06 3.02 -6.81
N ALA A 45 0.86 2.65 -7.27
CA ALA A 45 0.43 1.24 -7.35
C ALA A 45 1.30 0.41 -8.30
N ASP A 46 1.63 0.94 -9.47
CA ASP A 46 2.51 0.27 -10.45
C ASP A 46 3.93 0.11 -9.90
N ALA A 47 4.42 1.10 -9.13
CA ALA A 47 5.70 0.99 -8.44
C ALA A 47 5.65 -0.08 -7.35
N ALA A 48 4.57 -0.15 -6.57
CA ALA A 48 4.38 -1.17 -5.53
C ALA A 48 4.34 -2.59 -6.11
N ALA A 49 3.71 -2.78 -7.27
CA ALA A 49 3.58 -4.08 -7.93
C ALA A 49 4.93 -4.65 -8.40
N LYS A 50 5.94 -3.79 -8.55
CA LYS A 50 7.31 -4.18 -8.95
C LYS A 50 8.20 -4.55 -7.76
N ILE A 51 7.73 -4.37 -6.53
CA ILE A 51 8.51 -4.69 -5.33
C ILE A 51 8.57 -6.22 -5.19
N ALA A 52 9.78 -6.76 -5.12
CA ALA A 52 9.99 -8.19 -4.93
C ALA A 52 9.32 -8.68 -3.63
N GLY A 53 8.57 -9.78 -3.71
CA GLY A 53 7.83 -10.36 -2.59
C GLY A 53 6.39 -9.87 -2.46
N VAL A 54 5.98 -8.83 -3.17
CA VAL A 54 4.56 -8.40 -3.19
C VAL A 54 3.75 -9.37 -4.05
N SER A 55 2.75 -10.01 -3.44
CA SER A 55 1.81 -10.94 -4.10
C SER A 55 0.63 -10.22 -4.74
N LYS A 56 0.20 -9.08 -4.18
CA LYS A 56 -0.95 -8.31 -4.67
C LYS A 56 -0.85 -6.84 -4.31
N VAL A 57 -1.27 -5.96 -5.21
CA VAL A 57 -1.50 -4.53 -4.93
C VAL A 57 -3.00 -4.24 -4.93
N LEU A 58 -3.46 -3.54 -3.91
CA LEU A 58 -4.80 -3.01 -3.76
C LEU A 58 -4.71 -1.50 -3.91
N LEU A 59 -5.32 -0.96 -4.98
CA LEU A 59 -5.39 0.48 -5.21
C LEU A 59 -6.78 0.97 -4.79
N ALA A 60 -6.82 1.84 -3.77
CA ALA A 60 -7.97 2.65 -3.45
C ALA A 60 -7.69 4.07 -3.95
N ASP A 61 -8.26 4.41 -5.10
CA ASP A 61 -8.13 5.73 -5.72
C ASP A 61 -9.41 6.54 -5.52
N ALA A 62 -9.34 7.58 -4.69
CA ALA A 62 -10.47 8.47 -4.46
C ALA A 62 -9.99 9.86 -3.97
N PRO A 63 -10.70 10.96 -4.32
CA PRO A 63 -10.29 12.32 -3.94
C PRO A 63 -10.05 12.53 -2.44
N GLN A 64 -10.86 11.91 -1.57
CA GLN A 64 -10.69 12.06 -0.12
C GLN A 64 -9.40 11.42 0.43
N LEU A 65 -8.74 10.55 -0.34
CA LEU A 65 -7.49 9.90 0.06
C LEU A 65 -6.24 10.68 -0.36
N GLU A 66 -6.39 11.78 -1.12
CA GLU A 66 -5.28 12.56 -1.66
C GLU A 66 -4.23 12.96 -0.61
N ALA A 67 -4.70 13.38 0.58
CA ALA A 67 -3.86 13.87 1.66
C ALA A 67 -3.41 12.78 2.65
N GLY A 68 -3.84 11.52 2.47
CA GLY A 68 -3.50 10.43 3.38
C GLY A 68 -3.94 10.65 4.83
N LEU A 69 -5.08 11.34 5.05
CA LEU A 69 -5.62 11.59 6.39
C LEU A 69 -5.95 10.27 7.09
N ALA A 70 -5.65 10.20 8.39
CA ALA A 70 -5.77 8.98 9.16
C ALA A 70 -7.19 8.39 9.12
N GLU A 71 -8.21 9.25 9.24
CA GLU A 71 -9.63 8.87 9.23
C GLU A 71 -10.05 8.24 7.89
N ASN A 72 -9.55 8.76 6.78
CA ASN A 72 -9.90 8.25 5.45
C ASN A 72 -9.15 6.96 5.13
N VAL A 73 -7.88 6.85 5.55
CA VAL A 73 -7.08 5.65 5.37
C VAL A 73 -7.59 4.52 6.28
N GLU A 74 -7.97 4.82 7.52
CA GLU A 74 -8.56 3.85 8.46
C GLU A 74 -9.83 3.23 7.91
N ALA A 75 -10.79 4.07 7.48
CA ALA A 75 -12.03 3.60 6.87
C ALA A 75 -11.79 2.73 5.62
N THR A 76 -10.75 3.04 4.85
CA THR A 76 -10.36 2.25 3.66
C THR A 76 -9.77 0.90 4.06
N ALA A 77 -8.84 0.89 5.01
CA ALA A 77 -8.15 -0.32 5.47
C ALA A 77 -9.12 -1.32 6.12
N LEU A 78 -10.12 -0.84 6.87
CA LEU A 78 -11.10 -1.68 7.54
C LEU A 78 -11.95 -2.52 6.57
N ASN A 79 -12.18 -2.05 5.34
CA ASN A 79 -12.94 -2.79 4.32
C ASN A 79 -12.17 -3.95 3.67
N ILE A 80 -10.88 -4.08 3.96
CA ILE A 80 -9.99 -5.11 3.40
C ILE A 80 -9.76 -6.26 4.40
N ALA A 81 -9.83 -5.94 5.70
CA ALA A 81 -9.49 -6.83 6.82
C ALA A 81 -10.66 -7.69 7.28
#